data_AF-A0A7C9MG90-F1
#
_entry.id   AF-A0A7C9MG90-F1
#
_cell.length_a   1.000
_cell.length_b   1.000
_cell.length_c   1.000
_cell.angle_alpha   90.00
_cell.angle_beta   90.00
_cell.angle_gamma   90.00
#
_symmetry.space_group_name_H-M   'P 1'
#
loop_
_entity.id
_entity.type
_entity.pdbx_description
1 polymer ?
#
loop_
_entity_poly.entity_id
_entity_poly.type
_entity_poly.pdbx_seq_one_letter_code
_entity_poly.pdbx_strand_id
1 'polypeptide(L)'
;MKNGKRRMKQLLAVLAICGLGGLSALPASLARASQPTNDKQRADIITIDAMKAYGSLSQPKVVFLHDKHTTALGKQKDFYKKECGTCHTSDKDGVMQLGFQRDGAPVSAEKLRDGFHAGCISCHKDMAAVGQKTGPTDVQCKGCHTATPDVASNWQPITVDKRLHFRHAATQEKAENKCGACHHIYGEKAGKTIPAPKPEDVPGSCSYCHGPTTTVDEKRQPKEIRSLRLAAHGECVTCHKATAAAGKDVPTGPITCAGCHGPLDQKAIAETSLKKVPQGADLRIKRGQPDFAMVRPAVSETPVIVDGKPAKPYAGMQPVPFDHKYHEAKNETCVSCHHASLTSCSATCHTPAGAKEGGFVTLEAAMHKVGATQSCAGCHAVIQKKPECAGCHNAMPKGVGDVSQCGSCHVTPEGDLKDAAAAMMTKTAGKETAAAEADLAKKLLAGKRDVTTTIAANDIPETVKIGSLSKDYEPSVLPHRKIVLAMLEGMKDSKLAGAFHATDVAVCQGCHHNSPGSTTPPRCGSCHQAVESTTASARPALKAAYHTQCMGCHTAMGIEGKVVDKGADAKPVPAATDCAGCHKEKKK
;
A
#
# COMPACT_ATOMS: atom_id res chain seq x y z
N MET A 1 21.20 -20.53 75.70
CA MET A 1 19.92 -20.90 75.03
C MET A 1 18.82 -19.90 75.39
N LYS A 2 18.53 -18.91 74.53
CA LYS A 2 17.24 -18.17 74.44
C LYS A 2 17.22 -17.10 73.33
N ASN A 3 18.36 -16.76 72.72
CA ASN A 3 18.44 -15.73 71.67
C ASN A 3 18.58 -16.23 70.22
N GLY A 4 18.68 -17.55 69.97
CA GLY A 4 18.77 -18.11 68.61
C GLY A 4 17.42 -18.33 67.91
N LYS A 5 16.33 -18.53 68.67
CA LYS A 5 15.00 -18.84 68.10
C LYS A 5 14.21 -17.59 67.66
N ARG A 6 14.64 -16.38 68.01
CA ARG A 6 13.94 -15.12 67.65
C ARG A 6 14.40 -14.54 66.30
N ARG A 7 15.67 -14.75 65.92
CA ARG A 7 16.20 -14.33 64.60
C ARG A 7 15.72 -15.20 63.44
N MET A 8 15.45 -16.49 63.66
CA MET A 8 14.93 -17.39 62.61
C MET A 8 13.47 -17.09 62.25
N LYS A 9 12.66 -16.58 63.19
CA LYS A 9 11.25 -16.24 62.94
C LYS A 9 11.05 -14.88 62.25
N GLN A 10 12.02 -13.97 62.33
CA GLN A 10 11.97 -12.69 61.60
C GLN A 10 12.45 -12.81 60.15
N LEU A 11 13.38 -13.74 59.83
CA LEU A 11 13.76 -14.02 58.44
C LEU A 11 12.66 -14.77 57.65
N LEU A 12 11.87 -15.64 58.31
CA LEU A 12 10.76 -16.35 57.65
C LEU A 12 9.52 -15.48 57.40
N ALA A 13 9.34 -14.36 58.14
CA ALA A 13 8.23 -13.44 57.93
C ALA A 13 8.50 -12.42 56.80
N VAL A 14 9.77 -12.09 56.51
CA VAL A 14 10.14 -11.20 55.40
C VAL A 14 10.17 -11.96 54.05
N LEU A 15 10.47 -13.26 54.06
CA LEU A 15 10.37 -14.12 52.88
C LEU A 15 8.92 -14.50 52.51
N ALA A 16 7.95 -14.34 53.41
CA ALA A 16 6.53 -14.60 53.15
C ALA A 16 5.75 -13.36 52.65
N ILE A 17 6.32 -12.15 52.71
CA ILE A 17 5.65 -10.90 52.27
C ILE A 17 6.28 -10.34 50.96
N CYS A 18 7.46 -10.80 50.57
CA CYS A 18 8.05 -10.52 49.24
C CYS A 18 7.85 -11.64 48.20
N GLY A 19 7.01 -12.64 48.50
CA GLY A 19 6.78 -13.83 47.66
C GLY A 19 5.47 -13.83 46.85
N LEU A 20 4.79 -12.68 46.71
CA LEU A 20 3.52 -12.57 45.97
C LEU A 20 3.53 -11.55 44.82
N GLY A 21 4.69 -10.98 44.48
CA GLY A 21 4.83 -10.06 43.36
C GLY A 21 6.12 -10.33 42.60
N GLY A 22 6.13 -11.34 41.72
CA GLY A 22 7.33 -11.65 40.95
C GLY A 22 7.40 -13.03 40.32
N LEU A 23 6.29 -13.71 40.04
CA LEU A 23 6.29 -14.65 38.91
C LEU A 23 6.20 -13.80 37.65
N SER A 24 7.36 -13.42 37.12
CA SER A 24 7.50 -13.07 35.72
C SER A 24 7.14 -14.33 34.91
N ALA A 25 5.85 -14.46 34.63
CA ALA A 25 5.34 -15.28 33.56
C ALA A 25 5.95 -14.74 32.26
N LEU A 26 7.09 -15.31 31.88
CA LEU A 26 7.55 -15.30 30.50
C LEU A 26 6.41 -15.90 29.67
N PRO A 27 5.80 -15.15 28.74
CA PRO A 27 4.74 -15.71 27.93
C PRO A 27 5.38 -16.77 27.03
N ALA A 28 4.80 -17.97 27.06
CA ALA A 28 5.02 -19.00 26.07
C ALA A 28 4.71 -18.42 24.68
N SER A 29 5.74 -17.95 24.00
CA SER A 29 5.70 -17.44 22.63
C SER A 29 5.62 -18.59 21.63
N LEU A 30 4.51 -19.32 21.67
CA LEU A 30 3.94 -19.89 20.46
C LEU A 30 3.07 -18.80 19.84
N ALA A 31 3.16 -18.62 18.52
CA ALA A 31 2.42 -17.64 17.72
C ALA A 31 0.90 -17.74 17.94
N ARG A 32 0.42 -17.17 19.04
CA ARG A 32 -0.99 -17.11 19.42
C ARG A 32 -1.49 -15.77 18.94
N ALA A 33 -2.48 -15.82 18.04
CA ALA A 33 -3.16 -14.62 17.57
C ALA A 33 -3.62 -13.79 18.78
N SER A 34 -3.48 -12.48 18.65
CA SER A 34 -4.03 -11.54 19.62
C SER A 34 -5.55 -11.79 19.68
N GLN A 35 -6.10 -12.15 20.85
CA GLN A 35 -7.54 -12.38 20.94
C GLN A 35 -8.27 -11.08 20.55
N PRO A 36 -9.21 -11.11 19.58
CA PRO A 36 -9.98 -9.92 19.24
C PRO A 36 -10.74 -9.43 20.47
N THR A 37 -10.79 -8.12 20.66
CA THR A 37 -11.50 -7.45 21.77
C THR A 37 -13.02 -7.67 21.75
N ASN A 38 -13.53 -8.30 20.68
CA ASN A 38 -14.92 -8.68 20.49
C ASN A 38 -15.00 -10.01 19.72
N ASP A 39 -15.55 -11.05 20.33
CA ASP A 39 -15.73 -12.38 19.72
C ASP A 39 -16.62 -12.36 18.46
N LYS A 40 -17.33 -11.25 18.21
CA LYS A 40 -18.14 -11.02 17.01
C LYS A 40 -17.34 -10.59 15.78
N GLN A 41 -16.11 -10.10 15.90
CA GLN A 41 -15.28 -9.73 14.74
C GLN A 41 -14.13 -10.71 14.54
N ARG A 42 -14.10 -11.37 13.38
CA ARG A 42 -13.22 -12.53 13.16
C ARG A 42 -12.59 -12.56 11.77
N ALA A 43 -11.32 -12.96 11.70
CA ALA A 43 -10.57 -13.13 10.45
C ALA A 43 -10.48 -14.60 10.01
N ASP A 44 -11.05 -15.53 10.80
CA ASP A 44 -11.01 -16.98 10.59
C ASP A 44 -12.31 -17.55 10.02
N ILE A 45 -13.18 -16.70 9.48
CA ILE A 45 -14.45 -17.12 8.89
C ILE A 45 -14.21 -17.76 7.53
N ILE A 46 -14.50 -19.06 7.43
CA ILE A 46 -14.58 -19.80 6.16
C ILE A 46 -16.06 -20.04 5.86
N THR A 47 -16.53 -19.49 4.74
CA THR A 47 -17.84 -19.82 4.20
C THR A 47 -17.73 -21.10 3.38
N ILE A 48 -18.32 -22.21 3.84
CA ILE A 48 -18.35 -23.47 3.11
C ILE A 48 -19.57 -23.45 2.18
N ASP A 49 -19.32 -23.25 0.89
CA ASP A 49 -20.32 -23.28 -0.17
C ASP A 49 -19.87 -24.05 -1.42
N ALA A 50 -18.94 -25.00 -1.26
CA ALA A 50 -18.40 -25.83 -2.34
C ALA A 50 -19.49 -26.56 -3.16
N MET A 51 -20.62 -26.88 -2.53
CA MET A 51 -21.78 -27.51 -3.18
C MET A 51 -22.40 -26.65 -4.29
N LYS A 52 -22.15 -25.33 -4.32
CA LYS A 52 -22.65 -24.44 -5.38
C LYS A 52 -22.16 -24.82 -6.78
N ALA A 53 -21.02 -25.49 -6.86
CA ALA A 53 -20.50 -25.98 -8.14
C ALA A 53 -21.44 -27.00 -8.80
N TYR A 54 -22.40 -27.57 -8.06
CA TYR A 54 -23.34 -28.60 -8.52
C TYR A 54 -24.79 -28.09 -8.64
N GLY A 55 -25.06 -26.81 -8.38
CA GLY A 55 -26.39 -26.22 -8.47
C GLY A 55 -26.78 -25.33 -7.29
N SER A 56 -28.08 -25.05 -7.16
CA SER A 56 -28.63 -24.27 -6.05
C SER A 56 -28.50 -25.02 -4.72
N LEU A 57 -28.22 -24.26 -3.64
CA LEU A 57 -28.12 -24.83 -2.31
C LEU A 57 -29.52 -25.01 -1.70
N SER A 58 -29.80 -26.19 -1.14
CA SER A 58 -31.04 -26.47 -0.41
C SER A 58 -31.06 -25.92 1.02
N GLN A 59 -29.90 -25.49 1.54
CA GLN A 59 -29.72 -24.95 2.88
C GLN A 59 -28.79 -23.72 2.83
N PRO A 60 -28.85 -22.83 3.85
CA PRO A 60 -27.85 -21.77 4.02
C PRO A 60 -26.41 -22.31 4.01
N LYS A 61 -25.45 -21.47 3.62
CA LYS A 61 -24.03 -21.83 3.65
C LYS A 61 -23.57 -22.08 5.09
N VAL A 62 -22.56 -22.94 5.28
CA VAL A 62 -22.00 -23.18 6.61
C VAL A 62 -20.91 -22.15 6.91
N VAL A 63 -21.00 -21.52 8.08
CA VAL A 63 -19.99 -20.60 8.59
C VAL A 63 -19.06 -21.36 9.53
N PHE A 64 -17.83 -21.58 9.09
CA PHE A 64 -16.82 -22.33 9.82
C PHE A 64 -15.75 -21.38 10.39
N LEU A 65 -15.53 -21.43 11.70
CA LEU A 65 -14.55 -20.59 12.40
C LEU A 65 -13.25 -21.35 12.58
N HIS A 66 -12.29 -21.18 11.66
CA HIS A 66 -11.12 -22.05 11.56
C HIS A 66 -10.19 -21.95 12.79
N ASP A 67 -9.89 -20.74 13.28
CA ASP A 67 -9.04 -20.55 14.46
C ASP A 67 -9.73 -21.03 15.74
N LYS A 68 -11.08 -20.99 15.79
CA LYS A 68 -11.83 -21.59 16.89
C LYS A 68 -11.63 -23.11 16.94
N HIS A 69 -11.65 -23.78 15.79
CA HIS A 69 -11.42 -25.23 15.71
C HIS A 69 -9.97 -25.57 16.05
N THR A 70 -8.98 -24.91 15.45
CA THR A 70 -7.57 -25.19 15.74
C THR A 70 -7.22 -24.90 17.20
N THR A 71 -7.79 -23.85 17.81
CA THR A 71 -7.62 -23.55 19.24
C THR A 71 -8.26 -24.61 20.14
N ALA A 72 -9.45 -25.12 19.78
CA ALA A 72 -10.12 -26.16 20.55
C ALA A 72 -9.34 -27.48 20.48
N LEU A 73 -8.91 -27.87 19.28
CA LEU A 73 -8.11 -29.06 19.06
C LEU A 73 -6.75 -28.95 19.74
N GLY A 74 -6.10 -27.78 19.71
CA GLY A 74 -4.82 -27.53 20.41
C GLY A 74 -4.83 -27.76 21.93
N LYS A 75 -6.01 -27.84 22.56
CA LYS A 75 -6.16 -28.17 23.99
C LYS A 75 -6.30 -29.67 24.26
N GLN A 76 -6.49 -30.49 23.22
CA GLN A 76 -6.66 -31.93 23.35
C GLN A 76 -5.30 -32.60 23.56
N LYS A 77 -5.27 -33.58 24.48
CA LYS A 77 -4.04 -34.28 24.85
C LYS A 77 -3.33 -34.92 23.65
N ASP A 78 -4.06 -35.40 22.65
CA ASP A 78 -3.49 -36.11 21.48
C ASP A 78 -3.41 -35.27 20.20
N PHE A 79 -3.73 -33.97 20.25
CA PHE A 79 -3.74 -33.13 19.04
C PHE A 79 -2.38 -33.04 18.37
N TYR A 80 -1.29 -33.01 19.13
CA TYR A 80 0.07 -32.96 18.58
C TYR A 80 0.42 -34.15 17.68
N LYS A 81 -0.33 -35.27 17.75
CA LYS A 81 -0.05 -36.47 16.95
C LYS A 81 -0.51 -36.37 15.50
N LYS A 82 -1.55 -35.58 15.22
CA LYS A 82 -2.09 -35.38 13.86
C LYS A 82 -2.17 -33.91 13.45
N GLU A 83 -2.29 -32.98 14.40
CA GLU A 83 -2.42 -31.54 14.19
C GLU A 83 -3.42 -31.21 13.07
N CYS A 84 -2.96 -30.55 12.00
CA CYS A 84 -3.72 -30.24 10.80
C CYS A 84 -4.25 -31.50 10.09
N GLY A 85 -3.52 -32.62 10.19
CA GLY A 85 -3.85 -33.94 9.66
C GLY A 85 -5.14 -34.55 10.22
N THR A 86 -5.71 -33.95 11.28
CA THR A 86 -7.05 -34.27 11.78
C THR A 86 -8.13 -33.95 10.73
N CYS A 87 -7.93 -32.88 9.95
CA CYS A 87 -8.92 -32.37 9.01
C CYS A 87 -8.40 -32.24 7.57
N HIS A 88 -7.09 -32.34 7.35
CA HIS A 88 -6.45 -32.19 6.04
C HIS A 88 -5.66 -33.45 5.69
N THR A 89 -5.83 -33.96 4.48
CA THR A 89 -4.99 -35.06 3.98
C THR A 89 -3.65 -34.50 3.50
N SER A 90 -2.62 -35.34 3.43
CA SER A 90 -1.37 -35.00 2.75
C SER A 90 -1.17 -35.97 1.60
N ASP A 91 -0.55 -35.52 0.52
CA ASP A 91 -0.16 -36.42 -0.56
C ASP A 91 1.08 -37.25 -0.18
N LYS A 92 1.50 -38.11 -1.11
CA LYS A 92 2.67 -39.00 -0.94
C LYS A 92 3.98 -38.25 -0.68
N ASP A 93 4.07 -36.99 -1.09
CA ASP A 93 5.26 -36.14 -0.92
C ASP A 93 5.16 -35.31 0.37
N GLY A 94 4.13 -35.54 1.19
CA GLY A 94 3.90 -34.86 2.46
C GLY A 94 3.25 -33.49 2.32
N VAL A 95 2.80 -33.11 1.12
CA VAL A 95 2.16 -31.80 0.89
C VAL A 95 0.71 -31.86 1.35
N MET A 96 0.38 -31.00 2.32
CA MET A 96 -0.95 -30.92 2.90
C MET A 96 -1.95 -30.32 1.91
N GLN A 97 -3.09 -31.00 1.76
CA GLN A 97 -4.20 -30.57 0.91
C GLN A 97 -5.15 -29.68 1.72
N LEU A 98 -5.48 -28.50 1.17
CA LEU A 98 -6.34 -27.52 1.84
C LEU A 98 -7.83 -27.90 1.81
N GLY A 99 -8.20 -28.94 1.06
CA GLY A 99 -9.53 -29.53 1.11
C GLY A 99 -9.80 -30.18 2.46
N PHE A 100 -11.02 -30.07 2.96
CA PHE A 100 -11.44 -30.77 4.18
C PHE A 100 -11.55 -32.27 3.90
N GLN A 101 -10.68 -33.06 4.55
CA GLN A 101 -10.61 -34.53 4.49
C GLN A 101 -10.61 -35.11 3.07
N ARG A 102 -9.98 -34.43 2.11
CA ARG A 102 -9.90 -34.88 0.70
C ARG A 102 -8.69 -34.32 -0.04
N ASP A 103 -8.29 -35.03 -1.08
CA ASP A 103 -7.14 -34.75 -1.97
C ASP A 103 -7.42 -33.79 -3.13
N GLY A 104 -8.57 -33.09 -3.10
CA GLY A 104 -8.93 -32.08 -4.10
C GLY A 104 -9.61 -32.64 -5.34
N ALA A 105 -9.57 -33.96 -5.57
CA ALA A 105 -10.17 -34.59 -6.75
C ALA A 105 -11.68 -34.29 -6.88
N PRO A 106 -12.21 -34.15 -8.12
CA PRO A 106 -13.64 -34.02 -8.33
C PRO A 106 -14.40 -35.24 -7.79
N VAL A 107 -15.50 -34.97 -7.08
CA VAL A 107 -16.41 -36.00 -6.56
C VAL A 107 -17.85 -35.66 -6.94
N SER A 108 -18.79 -36.58 -6.76
CA SER A 108 -20.21 -36.26 -6.93
C SER A 108 -20.70 -35.31 -5.82
N ALA A 109 -21.81 -34.63 -6.08
CA ALA A 109 -22.45 -33.73 -5.12
C ALA A 109 -22.80 -34.46 -3.81
N GLU A 110 -23.33 -35.69 -3.92
CA GLU A 110 -23.72 -36.53 -2.79
C GLU A 110 -22.50 -36.90 -1.96
N LYS A 111 -21.42 -37.36 -2.61
CA LYS A 111 -20.19 -37.74 -1.92
C LYS A 111 -19.53 -36.54 -1.22
N LEU A 112 -19.59 -35.35 -1.82
CA LEU A 112 -19.08 -34.13 -1.18
C LEU A 112 -19.89 -33.76 0.07
N ARG A 113 -21.22 -33.76 -0.05
CA ARG A 113 -22.15 -33.50 1.07
C ARG A 113 -21.92 -34.50 2.20
N ASP A 114 -21.89 -35.78 1.88
CA ASP A 114 -21.77 -36.86 2.85
C ASP A 114 -20.40 -36.83 3.54
N GLY A 115 -19.34 -36.49 2.79
CA GLY A 115 -18.01 -36.26 3.35
C GLY A 115 -17.98 -35.14 4.40
N PHE A 116 -18.62 -33.99 4.13
CA PHE A 116 -18.74 -32.91 5.12
C PHE A 116 -19.56 -33.33 6.34
N HIS A 117 -20.73 -33.95 6.16
CA HIS A 117 -21.56 -34.38 7.29
C HIS A 117 -20.85 -35.44 8.13
N ALA A 118 -20.30 -36.48 7.52
CA ALA A 118 -19.59 -37.52 8.23
C ALA A 118 -18.36 -36.97 8.97
N GLY A 119 -17.52 -36.18 8.31
CA GLY A 119 -16.30 -35.63 8.91
C GLY A 119 -16.55 -34.61 10.02
N CYS A 120 -17.54 -33.73 9.87
CA CYS A 120 -17.86 -32.72 10.87
C CYS A 120 -18.64 -33.30 12.06
N ILE A 121 -19.71 -34.05 11.80
CA ILE A 121 -20.65 -34.47 12.83
C ILE A 121 -20.07 -35.60 13.70
N SER A 122 -19.27 -36.51 13.12
CA SER A 122 -18.63 -37.58 13.89
C SER A 122 -17.76 -37.02 15.02
N CYS A 123 -16.84 -36.12 14.68
CA CYS A 123 -15.99 -35.44 15.66
C CYS A 123 -16.82 -34.71 16.72
N HIS A 124 -17.89 -34.01 16.31
CA HIS A 124 -18.73 -33.31 17.27
C HIS A 124 -19.45 -34.26 18.23
N LYS A 125 -19.95 -35.39 17.74
CA LYS A 125 -20.60 -36.44 18.56
C LYS A 125 -19.62 -37.11 19.50
N ASP A 126 -18.41 -37.45 19.04
CA ASP A 126 -17.39 -38.09 19.86
C ASP A 126 -16.98 -37.18 21.02
N MET A 127 -16.78 -35.89 20.74
CA MET A 127 -16.52 -34.89 21.77
C MET A 127 -17.70 -34.71 22.75
N ALA A 128 -18.94 -34.75 22.25
CA ALA A 128 -20.13 -34.68 23.10
C ALA A 128 -20.21 -35.87 24.07
N ALA A 129 -19.90 -37.08 23.57
CA ALA A 129 -19.99 -38.33 24.33
C ALA A 129 -19.03 -38.36 25.53
N VAL A 130 -17.89 -37.68 25.43
CA VAL A 130 -16.92 -37.52 26.54
C VAL A 130 -17.10 -36.23 27.34
N GLY A 131 -18.25 -35.55 27.20
CA GLY A 131 -18.60 -34.34 27.96
C GLY A 131 -17.77 -33.10 27.61
N GLN A 132 -17.10 -33.08 26.46
CA GLN A 132 -16.30 -31.93 26.03
C GLN A 132 -17.16 -30.88 25.31
N LYS A 133 -16.74 -29.61 25.40
CA LYS A 133 -17.35 -28.53 24.62
C LYS A 133 -17.15 -28.80 23.13
N THR A 134 -18.25 -28.88 22.40
CA THR A 134 -18.28 -29.34 21.00
C THR A 134 -19.19 -28.46 20.13
N GLY A 135 -19.20 -28.72 18.82
CA GLY A 135 -20.08 -28.08 17.85
C GLY A 135 -21.44 -28.78 17.68
N PRO A 136 -22.24 -28.36 16.69
CA PRO A 136 -23.56 -28.91 16.45
C PRO A 136 -23.54 -30.39 16.03
N THR A 137 -24.49 -31.19 16.53
CA THR A 137 -24.67 -32.61 16.16
C THR A 137 -25.70 -32.79 15.03
N ASP A 138 -26.03 -34.03 14.68
CA ASP A 138 -26.93 -34.41 13.58
C ASP A 138 -28.36 -33.88 13.69
N VAL A 139 -28.83 -33.58 14.91
CA VAL A 139 -30.18 -33.01 15.13
C VAL A 139 -30.21 -31.48 15.05
N GLN A 140 -29.05 -30.82 14.86
CA GLN A 140 -28.90 -29.37 14.97
C GLN A 140 -28.57 -28.70 13.63
N CYS A 141 -29.37 -28.93 12.59
CA CYS A 141 -29.13 -28.42 11.23
C CYS A 141 -28.81 -26.91 11.21
N LYS A 142 -29.62 -26.10 11.92
CA LYS A 142 -29.46 -24.63 12.02
C LYS A 142 -28.22 -24.19 12.82
N GLY A 143 -27.61 -25.10 13.59
CA GLY A 143 -26.35 -24.84 14.27
C GLY A 143 -25.17 -24.71 13.32
N CYS A 144 -25.22 -25.37 12.16
CA CYS A 144 -24.24 -25.23 11.08
C CYS A 144 -24.76 -24.36 9.93
N HIS A 145 -26.00 -24.61 9.49
CA HIS A 145 -26.65 -23.91 8.38
C HIS A 145 -27.46 -22.71 8.90
N THR A 146 -26.75 -21.61 9.20
CA THR A 146 -27.38 -20.36 9.64
C THR A 146 -27.41 -19.32 8.53
N ALA A 147 -28.57 -18.67 8.34
CA ALA A 147 -28.69 -17.57 7.37
C ALA A 147 -28.09 -16.26 7.90
N THR A 148 -28.06 -16.09 9.22
CA THR A 148 -27.60 -14.88 9.92
C THR A 148 -26.59 -15.26 11.00
N PRO A 149 -25.31 -15.47 10.66
CA PRO A 149 -24.28 -15.75 11.65
C PRO A 149 -24.06 -14.53 12.57
N ASP A 150 -23.95 -14.73 13.90
CA ASP A 150 -23.63 -13.68 14.88
C ASP A 150 -22.11 -13.37 14.92
N VAL A 151 -21.48 -13.35 13.75
CA VAL A 151 -20.07 -13.00 13.54
C VAL A 151 -19.93 -12.19 12.25
N ALA A 152 -19.08 -11.18 12.28
CA ALA A 152 -18.72 -10.33 11.15
C ALA A 152 -17.23 -10.52 10.83
N SER A 153 -16.90 -10.44 9.55
CA SER A 153 -15.50 -10.52 9.11
C SER A 153 -14.76 -9.21 9.41
N ASN A 154 -13.60 -9.32 10.03
CA ASN A 154 -12.59 -8.24 10.05
C ASN A 154 -11.33 -8.63 9.26
N TRP A 155 -11.43 -9.66 8.42
CA TRP A 155 -10.35 -10.14 7.55
C TRP A 155 -9.81 -9.01 6.68
N GLN A 156 -8.48 -8.94 6.57
CA GLN A 156 -7.77 -8.06 5.65
C GLN A 156 -6.76 -8.86 4.82
N PRO A 157 -6.49 -8.45 3.57
CA PRO A 157 -5.43 -9.04 2.79
C PRO A 157 -4.08 -8.79 3.48
N ILE A 158 -3.18 -9.77 3.48
CA ILE A 158 -1.80 -9.58 3.92
C ILE A 158 -0.94 -9.19 2.72
N THR A 159 -0.08 -8.20 2.89
CA THR A 159 0.89 -7.77 1.88
C THR A 159 2.30 -8.05 2.39
N VAL A 160 3.13 -8.65 1.54
CA VAL A 160 4.57 -8.74 1.79
C VAL A 160 5.22 -7.46 1.30
N ASP A 161 5.21 -6.43 2.15
CA ASP A 161 5.91 -5.17 1.91
C ASP A 161 7.44 -5.37 1.92
N LYS A 162 8.20 -4.32 1.60
CA LYS A 162 9.67 -4.39 1.56
C LYS A 162 10.31 -4.84 2.85
N ARG A 163 9.78 -4.43 4.01
CA ARG A 163 10.37 -4.77 5.31
C ARG A 163 10.05 -6.22 5.67
N LEU A 164 8.83 -6.67 5.41
CA LEU A 164 8.45 -8.06 5.60
C LEU A 164 9.18 -8.98 4.62
N HIS A 165 9.33 -8.56 3.36
CA HIS A 165 10.16 -9.26 2.37
C HIS A 165 11.62 -9.36 2.84
N PHE A 166 12.21 -8.25 3.30
CA PHE A 166 13.57 -8.23 3.85
C PHE A 166 13.74 -9.24 4.98
N ARG A 167 12.77 -9.35 5.89
CA ARG A 167 12.81 -10.33 6.99
C ARG A 167 12.87 -11.77 6.48
N HIS A 168 12.06 -12.14 5.48
CA HIS A 168 12.12 -13.47 4.88
C HIS A 168 13.43 -13.68 4.12
N ALA A 169 13.85 -12.69 3.34
CA ALA A 169 15.10 -12.72 2.61
C ALA A 169 16.30 -12.94 3.55
N ALA A 170 16.30 -12.31 4.72
CA ALA A 170 17.35 -12.47 5.73
C ALA A 170 17.42 -13.89 6.34
N THR A 171 16.30 -14.63 6.44
CA THR A 171 16.34 -16.02 6.93
C THR A 171 16.96 -16.97 5.90
N GLN A 172 16.99 -16.57 4.63
CA GLN A 172 17.51 -17.37 3.51
C GLN A 172 18.92 -16.95 3.08
N GLU A 173 19.61 -16.09 3.84
CA GLU A 173 20.93 -15.54 3.47
C GLU A 173 22.01 -16.62 3.26
N LYS A 174 21.89 -17.75 3.96
CA LYS A 174 22.81 -18.89 3.85
C LYS A 174 22.38 -19.93 2.80
N ALA A 175 21.23 -19.75 2.16
CA ALA A 175 20.74 -20.68 1.15
C ALA A 175 21.49 -20.46 -0.17
N GLU A 176 21.87 -21.55 -0.85
CA GLU A 176 22.51 -21.49 -2.18
C GLU A 176 21.66 -20.71 -3.19
N ASN A 177 20.33 -20.86 -3.12
CA ASN A 177 19.39 -20.08 -3.89
C ASN A 177 18.32 -19.43 -2.98
N LYS A 178 18.69 -18.29 -2.41
CA LYS A 178 17.83 -17.47 -1.55
C LYS A 178 16.50 -17.08 -2.19
N CYS A 179 16.49 -16.70 -3.47
CA CYS A 179 15.27 -16.30 -4.16
C CYS A 179 14.39 -17.51 -4.50
N GLY A 180 15.04 -18.59 -4.92
CA GLY A 180 14.41 -19.85 -5.31
C GLY A 180 13.74 -20.62 -4.19
N ALA A 181 14.03 -20.28 -2.93
CA ALA A 181 13.31 -20.81 -1.76
C ALA A 181 11.80 -20.47 -1.79
N CYS A 182 11.40 -19.43 -2.52
CA CYS A 182 9.99 -19.03 -2.64
C CYS A 182 9.56 -18.73 -4.08
N HIS A 183 10.44 -18.15 -4.90
CA HIS A 183 10.12 -17.82 -6.29
C HIS A 183 10.43 -18.99 -7.22
N HIS A 184 9.49 -19.31 -8.09
CA HIS A 184 9.64 -20.34 -9.11
C HIS A 184 9.21 -19.82 -10.47
N ILE A 185 9.68 -20.49 -11.52
CA ILE A 185 9.27 -20.31 -12.90
C ILE A 185 8.97 -21.67 -13.52
N TYR A 186 8.24 -21.71 -14.64
CA TYR A 186 8.11 -22.95 -15.40
C TYR A 186 9.36 -23.17 -16.25
N GLY A 187 10.10 -24.25 -15.98
CA GLY A 187 11.27 -24.62 -16.76
C GLY A 187 10.87 -25.50 -17.94
N GLU A 188 10.81 -24.95 -19.15
CA GLU A 188 10.40 -25.70 -20.36
C GLU A 188 11.25 -26.97 -20.56
N LYS A 189 12.57 -26.87 -20.39
CA LYS A 189 13.49 -28.01 -20.49
C LYS A 189 13.24 -29.09 -19.43
N ALA A 190 12.77 -28.67 -18.25
CA ALA A 190 12.50 -29.57 -17.13
C ALA A 190 11.07 -30.13 -17.16
N GLY A 191 10.17 -29.55 -17.97
CA GLY A 191 8.75 -29.90 -18.01
C GLY A 191 8.00 -29.66 -16.70
N LYS A 192 8.55 -28.86 -15.77
CA LYS A 192 7.98 -28.60 -14.46
C LYS A 192 8.41 -27.24 -13.91
N THR A 193 7.75 -26.81 -12.82
CA THR A 193 8.19 -25.64 -12.07
C THR A 193 9.56 -25.89 -11.44
N ILE A 194 10.43 -24.91 -11.54
CA ILE A 194 11.78 -24.92 -10.97
C ILE A 194 11.98 -23.64 -10.15
N PRO A 195 12.81 -23.68 -9.09
CA PRO A 195 13.25 -22.47 -8.40
C PRO A 195 13.79 -21.44 -9.39
N ALA A 196 13.46 -20.15 -9.20
CA ALA A 196 14.02 -19.07 -10.00
C ALA A 196 15.56 -19.11 -9.88
N PRO A 197 16.32 -19.33 -10.97
CA PRO A 197 17.73 -19.72 -10.86
C PRO A 197 18.65 -18.57 -10.46
N LYS A 198 18.24 -17.32 -10.73
CA LYS A 198 18.96 -16.11 -10.36
C LYS A 198 18.00 -14.95 -10.14
N PRO A 199 18.41 -13.87 -9.45
CA PRO A 199 17.53 -12.75 -9.12
C PRO A 199 16.80 -12.16 -10.33
N GLU A 200 17.45 -12.02 -11.48
CA GLU A 200 16.88 -11.42 -12.69
C GLU A 200 15.70 -12.21 -13.27
N ASP A 201 15.62 -13.50 -12.95
CA ASP A 201 14.59 -14.43 -13.44
C ASP A 201 13.40 -14.53 -12.47
N VAL A 202 13.46 -13.87 -11.30
CA VAL A 202 12.35 -13.87 -10.32
C VAL A 202 11.12 -13.22 -10.96
N PRO A 203 9.97 -13.90 -11.14
CA PRO A 203 8.84 -13.34 -11.88
C PRO A 203 8.21 -12.13 -11.18
N GLY A 204 8.45 -11.97 -9.87
CA GLY A 204 7.95 -10.90 -9.03
C GLY A 204 6.84 -11.40 -8.09
N SER A 205 5.76 -10.62 -7.95
CA SER A 205 4.64 -10.97 -7.10
C SER A 205 3.97 -12.29 -7.54
N CYS A 206 3.56 -13.11 -6.57
CA CYS A 206 2.77 -14.32 -6.82
C CYS A 206 1.53 -14.01 -7.66
N SER A 207 0.93 -12.83 -7.46
CA SER A 207 -0.29 -12.38 -8.13
C SER A 207 -0.16 -12.19 -9.64
N TYR A 208 1.07 -12.16 -10.19
CA TYR A 208 1.27 -12.04 -11.63
C TYR A 208 0.90 -13.32 -12.38
N CYS A 209 1.00 -14.47 -11.73
CA CYS A 209 0.61 -15.77 -12.31
C CYS A 209 -0.57 -16.37 -11.58
N HIS A 210 -0.57 -16.30 -10.24
CA HIS A 210 -1.63 -16.84 -9.40
C HIS A 210 -2.77 -15.83 -9.27
N GLY A 211 -3.82 -16.03 -10.07
CA GLY A 211 -5.03 -15.20 -10.07
C GLY A 211 -6.02 -15.51 -8.93
N PRO A 212 -7.20 -14.87 -8.91
CA PRO A 212 -8.22 -15.11 -7.88
C PRO A 212 -8.79 -16.53 -7.92
N THR A 213 -8.78 -17.18 -9.08
CA THR A 213 -9.25 -18.55 -9.29
C THR A 213 -8.13 -19.43 -9.85
N THR A 214 -8.25 -20.74 -9.63
CA THR A 214 -7.38 -21.71 -10.31
C THR A 214 -7.74 -21.68 -11.80
N THR A 215 -6.71 -21.61 -12.65
CA THR A 215 -6.89 -21.59 -14.10
C THR A 215 -6.32 -22.89 -14.70
N VAL A 216 -7.08 -23.51 -15.59
CA VAL A 216 -6.67 -24.67 -16.38
C VAL A 216 -6.75 -24.27 -17.85
N ASP A 217 -5.64 -24.35 -18.57
CA ASP A 217 -5.56 -24.03 -19.99
C ASP A 217 -4.59 -25.00 -20.68
N GLU A 218 -5.14 -25.79 -21.61
CA GLU A 218 -4.42 -26.82 -22.36
C GLU A 218 -3.32 -26.25 -23.28
N LYS A 219 -3.38 -24.96 -23.61
CA LYS A 219 -2.46 -24.30 -24.55
C LYS A 219 -1.26 -23.65 -23.85
N ARG A 220 -1.22 -23.66 -22.51
CA ARG A 220 -0.13 -23.07 -21.73
C ARG A 220 0.53 -24.09 -20.81
N GLN A 221 1.75 -23.79 -20.37
CA GLN A 221 2.44 -24.58 -19.36
C GLN A 221 2.82 -23.72 -18.14
N PRO A 222 2.64 -24.23 -16.90
CA PRO A 222 1.94 -25.47 -16.57
C PRO A 222 0.45 -25.36 -16.88
N LYS A 223 -0.20 -26.46 -17.32
CA LYS A 223 -1.62 -26.45 -17.69
C LYS A 223 -2.52 -25.87 -16.60
N GLU A 224 -2.24 -26.21 -15.35
CA GLU A 224 -2.94 -25.69 -14.18
C GLU A 224 -2.07 -24.70 -13.41
N ILE A 225 -2.63 -23.53 -13.07
CA ILE A 225 -2.07 -22.61 -12.09
C ILE A 225 -3.08 -22.44 -10.96
N ARG A 226 -2.65 -22.75 -9.74
CA ARG A 226 -3.44 -22.58 -8.52
C ARG A 226 -3.79 -21.11 -8.29
N SER A 227 -4.97 -20.83 -7.75
CA SER A 227 -5.32 -19.49 -7.29
C SER A 227 -4.31 -18.95 -6.27
N LEU A 228 -4.22 -17.63 -6.14
CA LEU A 228 -3.38 -16.95 -5.15
C LEU A 228 -3.67 -17.45 -3.74
N ARG A 229 -4.96 -17.69 -3.42
CA ARG A 229 -5.38 -18.24 -2.14
C ARG A 229 -4.75 -19.62 -1.88
N LEU A 230 -4.81 -20.51 -2.86
CA LEU A 230 -4.26 -21.87 -2.71
C LEU A 230 -2.74 -21.87 -2.73
N ALA A 231 -2.11 -21.07 -3.58
CA ALA A 231 -0.65 -20.94 -3.65
C ALA A 231 -0.09 -20.36 -2.35
N ALA A 232 -0.62 -19.23 -1.87
CA ALA A 232 -0.14 -18.59 -0.65
C ALA A 232 -0.34 -19.47 0.59
N HIS A 233 -1.52 -20.08 0.76
CA HIS A 233 -1.74 -20.99 1.90
C HIS A 233 -0.90 -22.27 1.80
N GLY A 234 -0.71 -22.82 0.60
CA GLY A 234 0.08 -24.03 0.38
C GLY A 234 1.57 -23.82 0.64
N GLU A 235 2.12 -22.65 0.32
CA GLU A 235 3.54 -22.35 0.50
C GLU A 235 3.83 -21.72 1.87
N CYS A 236 3.17 -20.60 2.20
CA CYS A 236 3.52 -19.81 3.38
C CYS A 236 3.23 -20.57 4.68
N VAL A 237 2.03 -21.15 4.81
CA VAL A 237 1.64 -21.85 6.04
C VAL A 237 2.46 -23.13 6.22
N THR A 238 2.77 -23.84 5.13
CA THR A 238 3.60 -25.05 5.16
C THR A 238 5.02 -24.72 5.63
N CYS A 239 5.65 -23.68 5.07
CA CYS A 239 6.98 -23.26 5.51
C CYS A 239 6.99 -22.79 6.98
N HIS A 240 6.01 -21.98 7.38
CA HIS A 240 5.90 -21.51 8.76
C HIS A 240 5.71 -22.66 9.75
N LYS A 241 4.87 -23.65 9.40
CA LYS A 241 4.65 -24.85 10.20
C LYS A 241 5.92 -25.70 10.31
N ALA A 242 6.59 -25.97 9.19
CA ALA A 242 7.83 -26.75 9.18
C ALA A 242 8.91 -26.07 10.03
N THR A 243 9.01 -24.74 9.95
CA THR A 243 9.94 -23.94 10.75
C THR A 243 9.59 -23.99 12.24
N ALA A 244 8.30 -23.91 12.60
CA ALA A 244 7.84 -24.03 13.99
C ALA A 244 8.15 -25.41 14.58
N ALA A 245 8.07 -26.46 13.77
CA ALA A 245 8.36 -27.83 14.18
C ALA A 245 9.85 -28.07 14.49
N ALA A 246 10.75 -27.22 13.98
CA ALA A 246 12.19 -27.32 14.24
C ALA A 246 12.58 -26.93 15.68
N GLY A 247 11.70 -26.29 16.43
CA GLY A 247 11.93 -25.99 17.85
C GLY A 247 10.99 -24.92 18.39
N LYS A 248 10.70 -24.98 19.70
CA LYS A 248 9.74 -24.08 20.38
C LYS A 248 10.11 -22.60 20.31
N ASP A 249 11.40 -22.28 20.19
CA ASP A 249 11.92 -20.92 20.18
C ASP A 249 12.42 -20.47 18.80
N VAL A 250 12.17 -21.26 17.75
CA VAL A 250 12.56 -20.90 16.38
C VAL A 250 11.62 -19.79 15.87
N PRO A 251 12.15 -18.59 15.54
CA PRO A 251 11.31 -17.52 14.98
C PRO A 251 10.69 -17.97 13.66
N THR A 252 9.37 -17.95 13.58
CA THR A 252 8.60 -18.32 12.39
C THR A 252 7.48 -17.31 12.14
N GLY A 253 6.84 -17.42 10.98
CA GLY A 253 5.62 -16.66 10.69
C GLY A 253 4.35 -17.31 11.27
N PRO A 254 3.22 -16.61 11.20
CA PRO A 254 1.93 -17.09 11.69
C PRO A 254 1.40 -18.28 10.89
N ILE A 255 0.68 -19.18 11.56
CA ILE A 255 -0.03 -20.33 10.97
C ILE A 255 -1.56 -20.29 11.18
N THR A 256 -2.06 -19.27 11.90
CA THR A 256 -3.48 -19.05 12.16
C THR A 256 -4.06 -18.03 11.17
N CYS A 257 -5.38 -18.06 10.98
CA CYS A 257 -6.05 -17.13 10.07
C CYS A 257 -5.89 -15.69 10.57
N ALA A 258 -6.19 -15.44 11.83
CA ALA A 258 -6.03 -14.12 12.46
C ALA A 258 -4.57 -13.67 12.48
N GLY A 259 -3.60 -14.58 12.66
CA GLY A 259 -2.18 -14.22 12.65
C GLY A 259 -1.70 -13.57 11.35
N CYS A 260 -2.32 -13.91 10.20
CA CYS A 260 -2.04 -13.27 8.92
C CYS A 260 -3.05 -12.16 8.57
N HIS A 261 -4.33 -12.40 8.82
CA HIS A 261 -5.44 -11.62 8.26
C HIS A 261 -6.18 -10.76 9.28
N GLY A 262 -5.83 -10.86 10.55
CA GLY A 262 -6.36 -10.05 11.63
C GLY A 262 -5.69 -8.67 11.66
N PRO A 263 -6.46 -7.57 11.80
CA PRO A 263 -5.90 -6.22 11.78
C PRO A 263 -4.91 -5.95 12.93
N LEU A 264 -5.15 -6.53 14.12
CA LEU A 264 -4.25 -6.43 15.26
C LEU A 264 -2.93 -7.17 15.01
N ASP A 265 -2.99 -8.36 14.43
CA ASP A 265 -1.80 -9.16 14.15
C ASP A 265 -0.99 -8.57 12.98
N GLN A 266 -1.64 -8.02 11.95
CA GLN A 266 -0.94 -7.26 10.90
C GLN A 266 -0.23 -6.02 11.44
N LYS A 267 -0.86 -5.29 12.38
CA LYS A 267 -0.20 -4.19 13.10
C LYS A 267 1.04 -4.68 13.85
N ALA A 268 0.92 -5.81 14.57
CA ALA A 268 2.06 -6.40 15.28
C ALA A 268 3.18 -6.87 14.32
N ILE A 269 2.83 -7.38 13.13
CA ILE A 269 3.79 -7.73 12.07
C ILE A 269 4.53 -6.47 11.61
N ALA A 270 3.82 -5.38 11.33
CA ALA A 270 4.42 -4.11 10.90
C ALA A 270 5.35 -3.53 11.97
N GLU A 271 4.92 -3.51 13.24
CA GLU A 271 5.76 -3.07 14.37
C GLU A 271 7.00 -3.96 14.54
N THR A 272 6.84 -5.27 14.39
CA THR A 272 7.98 -6.22 14.44
C THR A 272 8.94 -5.98 13.29
N SER A 273 8.42 -5.71 12.09
CA SER A 273 9.23 -5.34 10.93
C SER A 273 10.01 -4.05 11.15
N LEU A 274 9.43 -3.04 11.81
CA LEU A 274 10.15 -1.82 12.19
C LEU A 274 11.26 -2.09 13.22
N LYS A 275 11.03 -2.98 14.18
CA LYS A 275 12.01 -3.32 15.24
C LYS A 275 13.15 -4.23 14.75
N LYS A 276 12.85 -5.18 13.87
CA LYS A 276 13.79 -6.23 13.45
C LYS A 276 14.59 -5.88 12.20
N VAL A 277 14.11 -4.93 11.40
CA VAL A 277 14.86 -4.43 10.25
C VAL A 277 15.75 -3.29 10.73
N PRO A 278 17.08 -3.38 10.59
CA PRO A 278 18.00 -2.33 11.04
C PRO A 278 17.64 -0.96 10.45
N GLN A 279 17.79 0.09 11.25
CA GLN A 279 17.66 1.45 10.75
C GLN A 279 18.75 1.69 9.69
N GLY A 280 18.35 2.17 8.51
CA GLY A 280 19.27 2.34 7.38
C GLY A 280 19.58 1.06 6.58
N ALA A 281 18.93 -0.07 6.88
CA ALA A 281 19.05 -1.27 6.05
C ALA A 281 18.68 -0.96 4.59
N ASP A 282 19.46 -1.51 3.65
CA ASP A 282 19.13 -1.45 2.23
C ASP A 282 17.91 -2.33 1.95
N LEU A 283 16.74 -1.70 1.84
CA LEU A 283 15.47 -2.36 1.51
C LEU A 283 15.29 -2.57 0.01
N ARG A 284 16.30 -2.24 -0.80
CA ARG A 284 16.23 -2.45 -2.24
C ARG A 284 16.30 -3.94 -2.57
N ILE A 285 15.26 -4.43 -3.22
CA ILE A 285 15.20 -5.82 -3.70
C ILE A 285 15.99 -5.90 -5.00
N LYS A 286 17.23 -6.39 -4.95
CA LYS A 286 18.16 -6.44 -6.08
C LYS A 286 17.76 -7.53 -7.07
N ARG A 287 17.24 -7.14 -8.24
CA ARG A 287 16.73 -8.01 -9.31
C ARG A 287 17.28 -7.61 -10.69
N GLY A 288 18.35 -6.81 -10.74
CA GLY A 288 18.89 -6.25 -11.98
C GLY A 288 18.02 -5.15 -12.60
N GLN A 289 17.12 -4.53 -11.83
CA GLN A 289 16.37 -3.35 -12.26
C GLN A 289 17.31 -2.13 -12.41
N PRO A 290 17.07 -1.23 -13.39
CA PRO A 290 17.91 -0.06 -13.57
C PRO A 290 17.68 0.97 -12.46
N ASP A 291 18.70 1.80 -12.18
CA ASP A 291 18.55 2.94 -11.27
C ASP A 291 17.74 4.06 -11.94
N PHE A 292 17.97 4.26 -13.25
CA PHE A 292 17.28 5.23 -14.10
C PHE A 292 16.73 4.54 -15.34
N ALA A 293 15.53 4.88 -15.77
CA ALA A 293 14.88 4.31 -16.94
C ALA A 293 14.38 5.43 -17.87
N MET A 294 14.15 5.08 -19.14
CA MET A 294 13.51 5.96 -20.10
C MET A 294 12.10 5.47 -20.40
N VAL A 295 11.07 6.27 -20.10
CA VAL A 295 9.70 5.95 -20.49
C VAL A 295 9.46 6.49 -21.89
N ARG A 296 9.28 5.55 -22.83
CA ARG A 296 9.09 5.80 -24.27
C ARG A 296 8.35 4.63 -24.93
N PRO A 297 7.86 4.81 -26.18
CA PRO A 297 7.42 3.69 -27.00
C PRO A 297 8.54 2.64 -27.15
N ALA A 298 8.18 1.36 -27.09
CA ALA A 298 9.15 0.27 -27.14
C ALA A 298 9.72 0.03 -28.54
N VAL A 299 8.98 0.39 -29.58
CA VAL A 299 9.41 0.31 -30.98
C VAL A 299 9.28 1.69 -31.62
N SER A 300 9.99 1.89 -32.73
CA SER A 300 9.74 3.07 -33.56
C SER A 300 8.34 2.99 -34.13
N GLU A 301 7.52 4.00 -33.86
CA GLU A 301 6.15 4.06 -34.32
C GLU A 301 6.06 4.52 -35.77
N THR A 302 5.26 3.83 -36.57
CA THR A 302 4.92 4.28 -37.93
C THR A 302 4.07 5.55 -37.84
N PRO A 303 4.33 6.59 -38.66
CA PRO A 303 3.47 7.76 -38.71
C PRO A 303 2.04 7.39 -39.08
N VAL A 304 1.08 7.99 -38.37
CA VAL A 304 -0.35 7.96 -38.70
C VAL A 304 -0.71 9.21 -39.48
N ILE A 305 -1.73 9.14 -40.34
CA ILE A 305 -2.21 10.33 -41.06
C ILE A 305 -3.24 11.04 -40.19
N VAL A 306 -2.94 12.28 -39.82
CA VAL A 306 -3.85 13.20 -39.12
C VAL A 306 -4.00 14.44 -40.00
N ASP A 307 -5.23 14.78 -40.38
CA ASP A 307 -5.54 15.92 -41.26
C ASP A 307 -4.71 15.93 -42.57
N GLY A 308 -4.53 14.75 -43.18
CA GLY A 308 -3.78 14.59 -44.42
C GLY A 308 -2.25 14.69 -44.27
N LYS A 309 -1.73 14.82 -43.04
CA LYS A 309 -0.29 14.91 -42.76
C LYS A 309 0.21 13.73 -41.93
N PRO A 310 1.40 13.19 -42.21
CA PRO A 310 2.05 12.22 -41.35
C PRO A 310 2.35 12.83 -39.97
N ALA A 311 1.81 12.22 -38.92
CA ALA A 311 2.04 12.57 -37.52
C ALA A 311 2.50 11.33 -36.76
N LYS A 312 3.44 11.50 -35.82
CA LYS A 312 3.87 10.39 -34.98
C LYS A 312 2.78 10.08 -33.93
N PRO A 313 2.49 8.81 -33.62
CA PRO A 313 1.45 8.42 -32.64
C PRO A 313 1.60 8.98 -31.22
N TYR A 314 2.77 9.50 -30.86
CA TYR A 314 3.06 10.15 -29.59
C TYR A 314 3.05 11.69 -29.66
N ALA A 315 2.49 12.26 -30.74
CA ALA A 315 2.31 13.71 -30.92
C ALA A 315 3.59 14.55 -30.75
N GLY A 316 4.77 13.97 -30.99
CA GLY A 316 6.06 14.67 -30.84
C GLY A 316 6.52 14.89 -29.39
N MET A 317 5.86 14.27 -28.40
CA MET A 317 6.30 14.29 -27.02
C MET A 317 7.72 13.70 -26.87
N GLN A 318 8.54 14.38 -26.08
CA GLN A 318 9.90 13.93 -25.75
C GLN A 318 9.86 12.71 -24.83
N PRO A 319 10.88 11.83 -24.84
CA PRO A 319 10.95 10.72 -23.89
C PRO A 319 11.05 11.24 -22.46
N VAL A 320 10.58 10.44 -21.50
CA VAL A 320 10.52 10.84 -20.09
C VAL A 320 11.62 10.11 -19.31
N PRO A 321 12.63 10.81 -18.79
CA PRO A 321 13.63 10.20 -17.93
C PRO A 321 13.02 9.93 -16.54
N PHE A 322 13.29 8.75 -15.97
CA PHE A 322 12.65 8.29 -14.76
C PHE A 322 13.67 7.77 -13.73
N ASP A 323 13.66 8.34 -12.53
CA ASP A 323 14.46 7.86 -11.40
C ASP A 323 13.79 6.64 -10.75
N HIS A 324 14.03 5.46 -11.30
CA HIS A 324 13.43 4.22 -10.84
C HIS A 324 13.83 3.90 -9.40
N LYS A 325 15.10 4.10 -9.04
CA LYS A 325 15.61 3.85 -7.69
C LYS A 325 14.96 4.72 -6.62
N TYR A 326 14.75 6.01 -6.90
CA TYR A 326 14.04 6.88 -5.99
C TYR A 326 12.59 6.41 -5.79
N HIS A 327 11.91 6.06 -6.89
CA HIS A 327 10.54 5.55 -6.82
C HIS A 327 10.46 4.20 -6.11
N GLU A 328 11.46 3.33 -6.23
CA GLU A 328 11.58 2.15 -5.38
C GLU A 328 11.59 2.62 -3.92
N ALA A 329 12.50 3.50 -3.50
CA ALA A 329 12.60 3.93 -2.10
C ALA A 329 11.32 4.58 -1.52
N LYS A 330 10.44 5.14 -2.37
CA LYS A 330 9.18 5.78 -1.95
C LYS A 330 7.94 4.89 -2.06
N ASN A 331 8.07 3.64 -2.50
CA ASN A 331 6.97 2.68 -2.60
C ASN A 331 7.23 1.42 -1.77
N GLU A 332 6.17 0.86 -1.17
CA GLU A 332 6.25 -0.35 -0.34
C GLU A 332 6.31 -1.66 -1.15
N THR A 333 5.87 -1.65 -2.41
CA THR A 333 5.86 -2.83 -3.29
C THR A 333 6.20 -2.44 -4.72
N CYS A 334 6.61 -3.41 -5.54
CA CYS A 334 6.74 -3.20 -6.99
C CYS A 334 5.37 -3.17 -7.68
N VAL A 335 4.37 -3.85 -7.09
CA VAL A 335 3.01 -4.02 -7.63
C VAL A 335 2.24 -2.70 -7.70
N SER A 336 2.66 -1.67 -6.95
CA SER A 336 2.09 -0.32 -7.03
C SER A 336 2.19 0.28 -8.44
N CYS A 337 3.19 -0.12 -9.23
CA CYS A 337 3.37 0.30 -10.62
C CYS A 337 3.28 -0.90 -11.57
N HIS A 338 4.09 -1.94 -11.32
CA HIS A 338 4.09 -3.18 -12.07
C HIS A 338 2.89 -4.05 -11.66
N HIS A 339 1.69 -3.68 -12.10
CA HIS A 339 0.46 -4.33 -11.62
C HIS A 339 0.20 -5.71 -12.23
N ALA A 340 0.92 -6.10 -13.29
CA ALA A 340 0.74 -7.39 -13.98
C ALA A 340 2.04 -8.19 -14.17
N SER A 341 3.18 -7.51 -14.37
CA SER A 341 4.50 -8.13 -14.55
C SER A 341 5.61 -7.11 -14.29
N LEU A 342 6.82 -7.57 -14.01
CA LEU A 342 8.03 -6.74 -13.87
C LEU A 342 8.66 -6.33 -15.21
N THR A 343 7.88 -6.27 -16.29
CA THR A 343 8.34 -5.85 -17.61
C THR A 343 8.08 -4.35 -17.83
N SER A 344 8.71 -3.77 -18.85
CA SER A 344 8.39 -2.40 -19.29
C SER A 344 6.92 -2.27 -19.66
N CYS A 345 6.32 -1.13 -19.30
CA CYS A 345 4.91 -0.82 -19.56
C CYS A 345 4.56 -0.90 -21.05
N SER A 346 5.45 -0.40 -21.91
CA SER A 346 5.24 -0.24 -23.35
C SER A 346 5.73 -1.40 -24.19
N ALA A 347 6.42 -2.39 -23.60
CA ALA A 347 6.99 -3.50 -24.34
C ALA A 347 5.94 -4.38 -25.02
N THR A 348 4.78 -4.56 -24.37
CA THR A 348 3.72 -5.45 -24.87
C THR A 348 2.32 -4.91 -24.63
N CYS A 349 2.10 -4.17 -23.54
CA CYS A 349 0.74 -3.84 -23.09
C CYS A 349 0.32 -2.40 -23.45
N HIS A 350 1.10 -1.41 -23.03
CA HIS A 350 0.74 0.00 -23.15
C HIS A 350 1.52 0.67 -24.27
N THR A 351 1.18 0.34 -25.52
CA THR A 351 1.71 1.02 -26.71
C THR A 351 0.99 2.36 -26.91
N PRO A 352 1.52 3.28 -27.73
CA PRO A 352 0.83 4.53 -28.06
C PRO A 352 -0.60 4.32 -28.58
N ALA A 353 -0.81 3.33 -29.46
CA ALA A 353 -2.14 2.97 -29.96
C ALA A 353 -2.98 2.12 -28.98
N GLY A 354 -2.36 1.57 -27.93
CA GLY A 354 -2.96 0.56 -27.06
C GLY A 354 -2.91 -0.84 -27.70
N ALA A 355 -2.48 -1.84 -26.94
CA ALA A 355 -2.46 -3.24 -27.38
C ALA A 355 -3.56 -4.06 -26.68
N LYS A 356 -3.95 -5.17 -27.30
CA LYS A 356 -4.99 -6.07 -26.75
C LYS A 356 -4.56 -6.61 -25.37
N GLU A 357 -3.28 -6.94 -25.23
CA GLU A 357 -2.65 -7.46 -24.01
C GLU A 357 -2.76 -6.46 -22.85
N GLY A 358 -2.74 -5.15 -23.15
CA GLY A 358 -2.97 -4.07 -22.19
C GLY A 358 -4.43 -3.63 -22.07
N GLY A 359 -5.39 -4.40 -22.62
CA GLY A 359 -6.81 -4.03 -22.63
C GLY A 359 -7.08 -2.74 -23.41
N PHE A 360 -6.26 -2.44 -24.43
CA PHE A 360 -6.29 -1.21 -25.22
C PHE A 360 -6.05 0.08 -24.43
N VAL A 361 -5.48 -0.03 -23.21
CA VAL A 361 -5.01 1.16 -22.49
C VAL A 361 -3.73 1.67 -23.15
N THR A 362 -3.81 2.87 -23.73
CA THR A 362 -2.69 3.54 -24.40
C THR A 362 -1.56 3.88 -23.43
N LEU A 363 -0.36 4.11 -23.96
CA LEU A 363 0.78 4.59 -23.18
C LEU A 363 0.46 5.89 -22.45
N GLU A 364 -0.23 6.82 -23.12
CA GLU A 364 -0.68 8.08 -22.50
C GLU A 364 -1.58 7.83 -21.29
N ALA A 365 -2.62 6.99 -21.44
CA ALA A 365 -3.53 6.68 -20.35
C ALA A 365 -2.83 5.97 -19.19
N ALA A 366 -1.88 5.07 -19.50
CA ALA A 366 -1.08 4.38 -18.48
C ALA A 366 -0.20 5.34 -17.66
N MET A 367 0.27 6.44 -18.25
CA MET A 367 1.13 7.42 -17.56
C MET A 367 0.36 8.60 -16.93
N HIS A 368 -0.82 8.96 -17.46
CA HIS A 368 -1.50 10.22 -17.12
C HIS A 368 -2.89 10.07 -16.46
N LYS A 369 -3.45 8.86 -16.35
CA LYS A 369 -4.80 8.69 -15.79
C LYS A 369 -4.84 8.99 -14.28
N VAL A 370 -5.29 10.19 -13.93
CA VAL A 370 -5.40 10.72 -12.55
C VAL A 370 -6.13 9.79 -11.58
N GLY A 371 -7.14 9.06 -12.06
CA GLY A 371 -7.90 8.10 -11.26
C GLY A 371 -7.20 6.77 -11.00
N ALA A 372 -6.02 6.53 -11.58
CA ALA A 372 -5.26 5.27 -11.47
C ALA A 372 -3.91 5.52 -10.80
N THR A 373 -3.69 4.94 -9.62
CA THR A 373 -2.46 5.12 -8.83
C THR A 373 -1.23 4.46 -9.46
N GLN A 374 -1.42 3.60 -10.46
CA GLN A 374 -0.34 3.01 -11.26
C GLN A 374 0.26 4.03 -12.24
N SER A 375 -0.46 5.12 -12.55
CA SER A 375 0.02 6.18 -13.43
C SER A 375 0.84 7.21 -12.69
N CYS A 376 1.73 7.92 -13.39
CA CYS A 376 2.53 9.00 -12.83
C CYS A 376 1.63 10.10 -12.26
N ALA A 377 0.68 10.60 -13.06
CA ALA A 377 -0.22 11.67 -12.64
C ALA A 377 -1.16 11.25 -11.50
N GLY A 378 -1.66 10.01 -11.51
CA GLY A 378 -2.56 9.51 -10.48
C GLY A 378 -1.88 9.28 -9.13
N CYS A 379 -0.68 8.69 -9.12
CA CYS A 379 0.10 8.55 -7.88
C CYS A 379 0.47 9.93 -7.31
N HIS A 380 0.95 10.85 -8.15
CA HIS A 380 1.29 12.21 -7.71
C HIS A 380 0.06 12.97 -7.18
N ALA A 381 -1.12 12.79 -7.79
CA ALA A 381 -2.36 13.38 -7.30
C ALA A 381 -2.78 12.84 -5.92
N VAL A 382 -2.43 11.59 -5.57
CA VAL A 382 -2.62 11.06 -4.22
C VAL A 382 -1.64 11.70 -3.24
N ILE A 383 -0.37 11.86 -3.62
CA ILE A 383 0.65 12.52 -2.78
C ILE A 383 0.26 13.97 -2.47
N GLN A 384 -0.30 14.70 -3.44
CA GLN A 384 -0.78 16.08 -3.27
C GLN A 384 -1.92 16.24 -2.24
N LYS A 385 -2.56 15.15 -1.81
CA LYS A 385 -3.60 15.16 -0.75
C LYS A 385 -3.01 15.15 0.65
N LYS A 386 -1.69 14.96 0.80
CA LYS A 386 -1.05 15.04 2.12
C LYS A 386 -1.24 16.43 2.72
N PRO A 387 -1.41 16.56 4.05
CA PRO A 387 -1.68 17.84 4.70
C PRO A 387 -0.71 18.96 4.31
N GLU A 388 0.58 18.67 4.21
CA GLU A 388 1.64 19.61 3.83
C GLU A 388 1.54 20.12 2.36
N CYS A 389 0.76 19.46 1.50
CA CYS A 389 0.54 19.84 0.10
C CYS A 389 -0.89 20.32 -0.17
N ALA A 390 -1.85 19.79 0.58
CA ALA A 390 -3.28 19.92 0.33
C ALA A 390 -3.77 21.36 0.44
N GLY A 391 -3.12 22.21 1.25
CA GLY A 391 -3.45 23.62 1.42
C GLY A 391 -3.52 24.38 0.09
N CYS A 392 -2.53 24.17 -0.78
CA CYS A 392 -2.53 24.74 -2.14
C CYS A 392 -3.24 23.82 -3.14
N HIS A 393 -2.92 22.53 -3.14
CA HIS A 393 -3.34 21.63 -4.21
C HIS A 393 -4.84 21.29 -4.19
N ASN A 394 -5.56 21.39 -3.06
CA ASN A 394 -7.00 21.12 -3.03
C ASN A 394 -7.82 22.15 -3.80
N ALA A 395 -7.37 23.40 -3.84
CA ALA A 395 -8.05 24.47 -4.57
C ALA A 395 -7.66 24.53 -6.06
N MET A 396 -6.61 23.80 -6.47
CA MET A 396 -6.15 23.77 -7.86
C MET A 396 -6.95 22.79 -8.72
N PRO A 397 -7.07 23.06 -10.04
CA PRO A 397 -7.56 22.07 -10.98
C PRO A 397 -6.80 20.74 -10.87
N LYS A 398 -7.53 19.64 -10.93
CA LYS A 398 -6.94 18.29 -10.83
C LYS A 398 -6.61 17.76 -12.22
N GLY A 399 -5.42 17.17 -12.36
CA GLY A 399 -5.01 16.38 -13.51
C GLY A 399 -3.71 16.86 -14.15
N VAL A 400 -3.42 16.34 -15.34
CA VAL A 400 -2.33 16.88 -16.18
C VAL A 400 -2.78 18.27 -16.59
N GLY A 401 -2.11 19.29 -16.05
CA GLY A 401 -2.47 20.69 -16.26
C GLY A 401 -2.12 21.19 -17.66
N ASP A 402 -1.84 22.48 -17.76
CA ASP A 402 -1.50 23.12 -19.03
C ASP A 402 -0.20 22.57 -19.65
N VAL A 403 -0.02 22.76 -20.97
CA VAL A 403 1.15 22.32 -21.75
C VAL A 403 2.48 22.79 -21.13
N SER A 404 2.46 23.97 -20.49
CA SER A 404 3.61 24.50 -19.74
C SER A 404 4.11 23.57 -18.62
N GLN A 405 3.27 22.67 -18.10
CA GLN A 405 3.61 21.72 -17.04
C GLN A 405 4.12 20.38 -17.57
N CYS A 406 3.93 20.07 -18.86
CA CYS A 406 4.41 18.83 -19.49
C CYS A 406 5.92 18.67 -19.34
N GLY A 407 6.67 19.78 -19.37
CA GLY A 407 8.13 19.83 -19.22
C GLY A 407 8.65 19.31 -17.86
N SER A 408 7.77 19.10 -16.88
CA SER A 408 8.13 18.46 -15.60
C SER A 408 8.61 17.02 -15.80
N CYS A 409 7.99 16.30 -16.75
CA CYS A 409 8.33 14.93 -17.11
C CYS A 409 8.93 14.84 -18.52
N HIS A 410 8.30 15.47 -19.52
CA HIS A 410 8.77 15.50 -20.90
C HIS A 410 9.89 16.52 -21.05
N VAL A 411 11.10 16.13 -20.65
CA VAL A 411 12.28 17.00 -20.68
C VAL A 411 12.66 17.27 -22.12
N THR A 412 12.76 18.56 -22.49
CA THR A 412 13.34 18.97 -23.76
C THR A 412 14.86 18.95 -23.62
N PRO A 413 15.55 18.02 -24.28
CA PRO A 413 17.01 17.96 -24.23
C PRO A 413 17.65 19.11 -25.02
N GLU A 414 18.79 19.61 -24.53
CA GLU A 414 19.60 20.66 -25.16
C GLU A 414 20.98 20.13 -25.58
N GLY A 415 21.63 20.79 -26.54
CA GLY A 415 22.97 20.41 -27.04
C GLY A 415 23.06 18.95 -27.48
N ASP A 416 24.17 18.29 -27.18
CA ASP A 416 24.45 16.89 -27.55
C ASP A 416 23.41 15.88 -27.03
N LEU A 417 22.69 16.22 -25.95
CA LEU A 417 21.62 15.37 -25.42
C LEU A 417 20.41 15.31 -26.35
N LYS A 418 20.20 16.35 -27.17
CA LYS A 418 19.09 16.40 -28.12
C LYS A 418 19.23 15.33 -29.19
N ASP A 419 20.41 15.22 -29.78
CA ASP A 419 20.69 14.22 -30.82
C ASP A 419 20.67 12.81 -30.23
N ALA A 420 21.21 12.63 -29.01
CA ALA A 420 21.15 11.36 -28.29
C ALA A 420 19.70 10.91 -28.01
N ALA A 421 18.82 11.83 -27.58
CA ALA A 421 17.41 11.53 -27.32
C ALA A 421 16.64 11.23 -28.61
N ALA A 422 16.89 11.98 -29.68
CA ALA A 422 16.29 11.73 -30.98
C ALA A 422 16.69 10.35 -31.55
N ALA A 423 17.98 10.01 -31.46
CA ALA A 423 18.49 8.70 -31.86
C ALA A 423 17.95 7.57 -30.97
N MET A 424 17.67 7.83 -29.69
CA MET A 424 17.08 6.83 -28.80
C MET A 424 15.64 6.48 -29.21
N MET A 425 14.87 7.47 -29.66
CA MET A 425 13.47 7.29 -30.06
C MET A 425 13.28 6.48 -31.35
N THR A 426 14.34 6.27 -32.14
CA THR A 426 14.29 5.44 -33.35
C THR A 426 14.74 4.00 -33.10
N LYS A 427 15.31 3.71 -31.93
CA LYS A 427 15.79 2.37 -31.56
C LYS A 427 14.72 1.55 -30.85
N THR A 428 14.70 0.26 -31.11
CA THR A 428 13.91 -0.70 -30.31
C THR A 428 14.41 -0.72 -28.86
N ALA A 429 13.49 -0.56 -27.91
CA ALA A 429 13.77 -0.69 -26.49
C ALA A 429 14.03 -2.16 -26.16
N GLY A 430 15.11 -2.42 -25.42
CA GLY A 430 15.50 -3.77 -25.09
C GLY A 430 16.80 -3.81 -24.30
N LYS A 431 17.31 -5.02 -24.06
CA LYS A 431 18.52 -5.22 -23.25
C LYS A 431 19.74 -4.49 -23.82
N GLU A 432 19.86 -4.39 -25.14
CA GLU A 432 21.00 -3.74 -25.81
C GLU A 432 21.00 -2.22 -25.63
N THR A 433 19.82 -1.59 -25.54
CA THR A 433 19.67 -0.14 -25.40
C THR A 433 19.56 0.30 -23.93
N ALA A 434 19.20 -0.60 -23.02
CA ALA A 434 18.92 -0.30 -21.61
C ALA A 434 20.03 0.48 -20.88
N ALA A 435 21.30 0.15 -21.10
CA ALA A 435 22.41 0.84 -20.45
C ALA A 435 22.55 2.29 -20.93
N ALA A 436 22.43 2.52 -22.24
CA ALA A 436 22.49 3.85 -22.83
C ALA A 436 21.25 4.69 -22.45
N GLU A 437 20.08 4.06 -22.35
CA GLU A 437 18.86 4.70 -21.86
C GLU A 437 18.99 5.17 -20.42
N ALA A 438 19.54 4.32 -19.53
CA ALA A 438 19.74 4.66 -18.14
C ALA A 438 20.72 5.83 -17.97
N ASP A 439 21.82 5.84 -18.73
CA ASP A 439 22.78 6.94 -18.73
C ASP A 439 22.16 8.26 -19.24
N LEU A 440 21.43 8.21 -20.36
CA LEU A 440 20.73 9.38 -20.89
C LEU A 440 19.66 9.89 -19.91
N ALA A 441 18.88 9.00 -19.31
CA ALA A 441 17.88 9.37 -18.31
C ALA A 441 18.51 10.08 -17.11
N LYS A 442 19.63 9.56 -16.60
CA LYS A 442 20.39 10.20 -15.52
C LYS A 442 20.84 11.62 -15.90
N LYS A 443 21.37 11.81 -17.11
CA LYS A 443 21.82 13.13 -17.60
C LYS A 443 20.66 14.12 -17.72
N LEU A 444 19.52 13.69 -18.25
CA LEU A 444 18.34 14.55 -18.38
C LEU A 444 17.71 14.92 -17.03
N LEU A 445 17.85 14.06 -16.01
CA LEU A 445 17.38 14.34 -14.65
C LEU A 445 18.29 15.29 -13.88
N ALA A 446 19.58 15.39 -14.23
CA ALA A 446 20.55 16.21 -13.50
C ALA A 446 20.19 17.71 -13.44
N GLY A 447 19.38 18.21 -14.39
CA GLY A 447 18.89 19.59 -14.41
C GLY A 447 17.65 19.86 -13.55
N LYS A 448 17.07 18.84 -12.90
CA LYS A 448 15.86 19.00 -12.08
C LYS A 448 16.21 19.42 -10.64
N ARG A 449 15.38 20.27 -10.05
CA ARG A 449 15.50 20.68 -8.64
C ARG A 449 15.10 19.51 -7.74
N ASP A 450 15.93 19.21 -6.75
CA ASP A 450 15.65 18.19 -5.74
C ASP A 450 14.77 18.71 -4.58
N VAL A 451 14.74 20.03 -4.38
CA VAL A 451 14.03 20.68 -3.27
C VAL A 451 13.30 21.91 -3.80
N THR A 452 12.14 22.21 -3.25
CA THR A 452 11.45 23.46 -3.56
C THR A 452 12.17 24.63 -2.89
N THR A 453 12.57 25.61 -3.69
CA THR A 453 13.12 26.89 -3.25
C THR A 453 12.15 28.01 -3.59
N THR A 454 12.36 29.18 -2.99
CA THR A 454 11.65 30.41 -3.36
C THR A 454 12.60 31.60 -3.34
N ILE A 455 12.06 32.79 -3.65
CA ILE A 455 12.77 34.07 -3.58
C ILE A 455 13.32 34.36 -2.17
N ALA A 456 14.22 35.34 -2.05
CA ALA A 456 14.81 35.65 -0.75
C ALA A 456 13.73 36.07 0.25
N ALA A 457 13.85 35.63 1.51
CA ALA A 457 12.86 35.89 2.54
C ALA A 457 12.58 37.41 2.72
N ASN A 458 13.60 38.25 2.55
CA ASN A 458 13.46 39.70 2.65
C ASN A 458 12.58 40.30 1.55
N ASP A 459 12.48 39.66 0.39
CA ASP A 459 11.63 40.07 -0.73
C ASP A 459 10.16 39.64 -0.53
N ILE A 460 9.90 38.81 0.48
CA ILE A 460 8.56 38.38 0.87
C ILE A 460 8.09 39.30 2.00
N PRO A 461 6.98 40.05 1.88
CA PRO A 461 6.48 40.91 2.95
C PRO A 461 6.28 40.12 4.25
N GLU A 462 6.80 40.64 5.37
CA GLU A 462 6.69 40.00 6.69
C GLU A 462 5.22 39.87 7.10
N THR A 463 4.48 40.97 7.03
CA THR A 463 3.05 41.03 7.27
C THR A 463 2.32 41.74 6.13
N VAL A 464 1.06 41.36 5.89
CA VAL A 464 0.18 42.01 4.91
C VAL A 464 -1.12 42.39 5.60
N LYS A 465 -1.48 43.68 5.56
CA LYS A 465 -2.73 44.20 6.12
C LYS A 465 -3.85 44.15 5.08
N ILE A 466 -4.86 43.31 5.29
CA ILE A 466 -6.01 43.14 4.40
C ILE A 466 -7.18 43.95 4.95
N GLY A 467 -7.41 45.15 4.39
CA GLY A 467 -8.39 46.11 4.91
C GLY A 467 -9.42 46.63 3.90
N SER A 468 -9.38 46.18 2.64
CA SER A 468 -10.26 46.70 1.57
C SER A 468 -11.76 46.46 1.82
N LEU A 469 -12.11 45.54 2.71
CA LEU A 469 -13.48 45.20 3.10
C LEU A 469 -13.78 45.50 4.59
N SER A 470 -12.95 46.29 5.26
CA SER A 470 -13.09 46.52 6.71
C SER A 470 -14.32 47.35 7.05
N LYS A 471 -15.43 46.65 7.37
CA LYS A 471 -16.68 47.23 7.84
C LYS A 471 -16.91 46.85 9.31
N ASP A 472 -17.40 45.64 9.56
CA ASP A 472 -17.79 45.14 10.89
C ASP A 472 -16.57 44.68 11.73
N TYR A 473 -15.47 44.35 11.06
CA TYR A 473 -14.21 43.91 11.65
C TYR A 473 -13.05 44.81 11.23
N GLU A 474 -12.02 44.90 12.08
CA GLU A 474 -10.74 45.54 11.77
C GLU A 474 -10.04 44.83 10.60
N PRO A 475 -9.09 45.50 9.90
CA PRO A 475 -8.28 44.84 8.89
C PRO A 475 -7.54 43.61 9.43
N SER A 476 -7.55 42.52 8.68
CA SER A 476 -6.79 41.32 9.05
C SER A 476 -5.28 41.57 8.87
N VAL A 477 -4.48 41.11 9.83
CA VAL A 477 -3.01 41.18 9.76
C VAL A 477 -2.49 39.78 9.46
N LEU A 478 -2.19 39.53 8.18
CA LEU A 478 -1.71 38.23 7.72
C LEU A 478 -0.20 38.10 8.00
N PRO A 479 0.27 37.07 8.74
CA PRO A 479 1.69 36.79 8.94
C PRO A 479 2.29 36.13 7.69
N HIS A 480 2.37 36.90 6.60
CA HIS A 480 2.58 36.43 5.23
C HIS A 480 3.89 35.63 5.07
N ARG A 481 5.05 36.20 5.38
CA ARG A 481 6.35 35.52 5.24
C ARG A 481 6.41 34.23 6.07
N LYS A 482 5.89 34.26 7.29
CA LYS A 482 5.87 33.10 8.20
C LYS A 482 5.11 31.92 7.60
N ILE A 483 3.95 32.18 7.00
CA ILE A 483 3.13 31.17 6.32
C ILE A 483 3.91 30.54 5.16
N VAL A 484 4.57 31.35 4.32
CA VAL A 484 5.38 30.84 3.19
C VAL A 484 6.54 29.97 3.66
N LEU A 485 7.29 30.41 4.67
CA LEU A 485 8.42 29.64 5.21
C LEU A 485 7.98 28.31 5.84
N ALA A 486 6.83 28.30 6.54
CA ALA A 486 6.26 27.07 7.10
C ALA A 486 5.86 26.08 6.00
N MET A 487 5.32 26.55 4.88
CA MET A 487 5.01 25.68 3.73
C MET A 487 6.27 25.09 3.11
N LEU A 488 7.33 25.89 2.91
CA LEU A 488 8.61 25.41 2.36
C LEU A 488 9.25 24.34 3.24
N GLU A 489 9.25 24.55 4.56
CA GLU A 489 9.73 23.57 5.52
C GLU A 489 8.95 22.26 5.43
N GLY A 490 7.62 22.33 5.27
CA GLY A 490 6.77 21.15 5.11
C GLY A 490 7.06 20.32 3.85
N MET A 491 7.65 20.91 2.81
CA MET A 491 7.94 20.24 1.54
C MET A 491 9.43 19.93 1.30
N LYS A 492 10.32 20.26 2.25
CA LYS A 492 11.79 20.17 2.08
C LYS A 492 12.30 18.77 1.70
N ASP A 493 11.61 17.72 2.14
CA ASP A 493 12.01 16.32 1.90
C ASP A 493 11.33 15.71 0.65
N SER A 494 10.61 16.54 -0.12
CA SER A 494 9.85 16.11 -1.30
C SER A 494 10.56 16.47 -2.60
N LYS A 495 11.27 15.50 -3.19
CA LYS A 495 11.80 15.64 -4.56
C LYS A 495 10.72 15.86 -5.61
N LEU A 496 9.50 15.36 -5.35
CA LEU A 496 8.36 15.60 -6.21
C LEU A 496 8.02 17.11 -6.25
N ALA A 497 7.97 17.75 -5.08
CA ALA A 497 7.73 19.19 -5.00
C ALA A 497 8.89 19.96 -5.65
N GLY A 498 10.15 19.57 -5.39
CA GLY A 498 11.32 20.17 -6.05
C GLY A 498 11.22 20.13 -7.58
N ALA A 499 10.94 18.95 -8.14
CA ALA A 499 10.94 18.75 -9.59
C ALA A 499 9.78 19.46 -10.30
N PHE A 500 8.61 19.59 -9.67
CA PHE A 500 7.41 20.19 -10.27
C PHE A 500 7.24 21.68 -9.96
N HIS A 501 7.81 22.18 -8.85
CA HIS A 501 7.87 23.62 -8.55
C HIS A 501 9.09 24.25 -9.25
N ALA A 502 9.04 24.26 -10.59
CA ALA A 502 10.20 24.54 -11.45
C ALA A 502 10.75 25.97 -11.36
N THR A 503 10.05 26.91 -10.72
CA THR A 503 10.47 28.32 -10.58
C THR A 503 10.42 28.76 -9.11
N ASP A 504 11.19 29.79 -8.77
CA ASP A 504 11.24 30.32 -7.39
C ASP A 504 9.95 31.00 -6.95
N VAL A 505 9.04 31.28 -7.89
CA VAL A 505 7.72 31.88 -7.64
C VAL A 505 6.57 30.88 -7.77
N ALA A 506 6.86 29.59 -8.04
CA ALA A 506 5.83 28.57 -8.23
C ALA A 506 4.95 28.40 -6.98
N VAL A 507 5.55 28.40 -5.79
CA VAL A 507 4.81 28.30 -4.52
C VAL A 507 3.90 29.51 -4.28
N CYS A 508 4.29 30.69 -4.75
CA CYS A 508 3.50 31.92 -4.62
C CYS A 508 2.16 31.79 -5.37
N GLN A 509 2.15 31.06 -6.50
CA GLN A 509 0.96 30.82 -7.30
C GLN A 509 -0.06 29.89 -6.62
N GLY A 510 0.32 29.25 -5.50
CA GLY A 510 -0.62 28.52 -4.65
C GLY A 510 -1.72 29.41 -4.06
N CYS A 511 -1.40 30.67 -3.78
CA CYS A 511 -2.37 31.68 -3.36
C CYS A 511 -2.62 32.72 -4.46
N HIS A 512 -1.55 33.20 -5.11
CA HIS A 512 -1.59 34.16 -6.22
C HIS A 512 -1.85 33.47 -7.58
N HIS A 513 -2.92 32.69 -7.63
CA HIS A 513 -3.30 31.88 -8.79
C HIS A 513 -3.80 32.73 -9.97
N ASN A 514 -3.91 32.11 -11.15
CA ASN A 514 -4.45 32.73 -12.38
C ASN A 514 -3.73 34.02 -12.83
N SER A 515 -2.48 34.19 -12.40
CA SER A 515 -1.57 35.24 -12.87
C SER A 515 -0.18 34.63 -13.15
N PRO A 516 0.61 35.21 -14.07
CA PRO A 516 1.99 34.80 -14.27
C PRO A 516 2.77 34.87 -12.95
N GLY A 517 3.71 33.93 -12.75
CA GLY A 517 4.56 33.93 -11.56
C GLY A 517 5.37 35.22 -11.47
N SER A 518 5.30 35.91 -10.32
CA SER A 518 5.94 37.21 -10.10
C SER A 518 6.23 37.43 -8.62
N THR A 519 7.24 38.25 -8.32
CA THR A 519 7.53 38.75 -6.96
C THR A 519 6.55 39.84 -6.51
N THR A 520 5.79 40.43 -7.45
CA THR A 520 4.78 41.46 -7.19
C THR A 520 3.43 41.03 -7.79
N PRO A 521 2.79 39.98 -7.24
CA PRO A 521 1.52 39.49 -7.77
C PRO A 521 0.40 40.52 -7.62
N PRO A 522 -0.65 40.48 -8.47
CA PRO A 522 -1.79 41.38 -8.37
C PRO A 522 -2.56 41.18 -7.06
N ARG A 523 -3.30 42.22 -6.65
CA ARG A 523 -4.22 42.13 -5.51
C ARG A 523 -5.42 41.26 -5.87
N CYS A 524 -5.99 40.56 -4.89
CA CYS A 524 -7.20 39.74 -5.08
C CYS A 524 -8.36 40.57 -5.68
N GLY A 525 -8.51 41.82 -5.23
CA GLY A 525 -9.53 42.77 -5.69
C GLY A 525 -9.42 43.18 -7.16
N SER A 526 -8.30 42.90 -7.84
CA SER A 526 -8.15 43.13 -9.28
C SER A 526 -9.04 42.19 -10.11
N CYS A 527 -9.41 41.03 -9.57
CA CYS A 527 -10.24 40.03 -10.24
C CYS A 527 -11.52 39.67 -9.46
N HIS A 528 -11.47 39.74 -8.12
CA HIS A 528 -12.60 39.44 -7.24
C HIS A 528 -13.28 40.74 -6.81
N GLN A 529 -14.54 40.92 -7.22
CA GLN A 529 -15.30 42.14 -6.95
C GLN A 529 -15.67 42.27 -5.47
N ALA A 530 -15.72 43.50 -4.95
CA ALA A 530 -16.05 43.77 -3.56
C ALA A 530 -17.51 43.43 -3.20
N VAL A 531 -18.41 43.51 -4.18
CA VAL A 531 -19.84 43.19 -4.06
C VAL A 531 -20.18 41.91 -4.81
N GLU A 532 -21.17 41.17 -4.32
CA GLU A 532 -21.74 40.03 -5.04
C GLU A 532 -22.46 40.52 -6.30
N SER A 533 -22.09 39.97 -7.45
CA SER A 533 -22.75 40.27 -8.71
C SER A 533 -24.08 39.52 -8.78
N THR A 534 -25.11 40.15 -9.35
CA THR A 534 -26.40 39.50 -9.66
C THR A 534 -26.30 38.57 -10.88
N THR A 535 -25.20 38.63 -11.63
CA THR A 535 -24.90 37.70 -12.72
C THR A 535 -24.11 36.49 -12.21
N ALA A 536 -24.47 35.30 -12.68
CA ALA A 536 -23.75 34.07 -12.36
C ALA A 536 -22.28 34.19 -12.79
N SER A 537 -21.39 34.39 -11.81
CA SER A 537 -19.95 34.49 -12.01
C SER A 537 -19.29 33.20 -11.54
N ALA A 538 -18.43 32.62 -12.37
CA ALA A 538 -17.59 31.49 -11.99
C ALA A 538 -16.54 31.84 -10.91
N ARG A 539 -16.35 33.13 -10.61
CA ARG A 539 -15.43 33.64 -9.59
C ARG A 539 -16.20 34.15 -8.36
N PRO A 540 -15.81 33.76 -7.13
CA PRO A 540 -16.44 34.29 -5.91
C PRO A 540 -16.15 35.79 -5.73
N ALA A 541 -17.03 36.49 -5.01
CA ALA A 541 -16.77 37.85 -4.55
C ALA A 541 -15.59 37.90 -3.56
N LEU A 542 -15.02 39.08 -3.34
CA LEU A 542 -13.76 39.26 -2.59
C LEU A 542 -13.81 38.71 -1.15
N LYS A 543 -14.93 38.87 -0.44
CA LYS A 543 -15.13 38.29 0.90
C LYS A 543 -15.05 36.76 0.86
N ALA A 544 -15.80 36.15 -0.06
CA ALA A 544 -15.82 34.71 -0.23
C ALA A 544 -14.48 34.16 -0.75
N ALA A 545 -13.76 34.92 -1.58
CA ALA A 545 -12.42 34.56 -2.04
C ALA A 545 -11.44 34.45 -0.86
N TYR A 546 -11.42 35.44 0.04
CA TYR A 546 -10.60 35.38 1.26
C TYR A 546 -11.00 34.23 2.17
N HIS A 547 -12.29 34.09 2.51
CA HIS A 547 -12.74 33.05 3.42
C HIS A 547 -12.45 31.64 2.87
N THR A 548 -12.80 31.38 1.61
CA THR A 548 -12.57 30.07 0.99
C THR A 548 -11.09 29.74 0.89
N GLN A 549 -10.22 30.69 0.55
CA GLN A 549 -8.78 30.44 0.44
C GLN A 549 -8.13 30.24 1.83
N CYS A 550 -8.42 31.12 2.79
CA CYS A 550 -7.80 31.05 4.13
C CYS A 550 -8.31 29.83 4.92
N MET A 551 -9.63 29.71 5.10
CA MET A 551 -10.22 28.63 5.89
C MET A 551 -10.04 27.28 5.19
N GLY A 552 -10.22 27.24 3.86
CA GLY A 552 -10.03 26.01 3.09
C GLY A 552 -8.60 25.46 3.18
N CYS A 553 -7.58 26.34 3.21
CA CYS A 553 -6.21 25.94 3.45
C CYS A 553 -6.05 25.34 4.87
N HIS A 554 -6.55 26.02 5.90
CA HIS A 554 -6.45 25.52 7.28
C HIS A 554 -7.13 24.14 7.45
N THR A 555 -8.32 23.96 6.87
CA THR A 555 -9.05 22.69 6.86
C THR A 555 -8.26 21.61 6.12
N ALA A 556 -7.78 21.92 4.91
CA ALA A 556 -7.08 20.96 4.05
C ALA A 556 -5.76 20.48 4.67
N MET A 557 -5.05 21.37 5.36
CA MET A 557 -3.83 21.03 6.09
C MET A 557 -4.13 20.40 7.46
N GLY A 558 -5.39 20.39 7.90
CA GLY A 558 -5.79 19.87 9.21
C GLY A 558 -5.12 20.60 10.37
N ILE A 559 -4.92 21.92 10.24
CA ILE A 559 -4.20 22.75 11.23
C ILE A 559 -5.11 23.65 12.08
N GLU A 560 -6.42 23.69 11.80
CA GLU A 560 -7.39 24.48 12.56
C GLU A 560 -7.33 24.17 14.07
N GLY A 561 -7.25 25.22 14.89
CA GLY A 561 -7.15 25.13 16.34
C GLY A 561 -5.82 24.59 16.87
N LYS A 562 -4.85 24.26 15.99
CA LYS A 562 -3.55 23.70 16.39
C LYS A 562 -2.48 24.77 16.49
N VAL A 563 -1.60 24.63 17.48
CA VAL A 563 -0.35 25.39 17.56
C VAL A 563 0.67 24.69 16.67
N VAL A 564 0.94 25.26 15.50
CA VAL A 564 1.89 24.70 14.51
C VAL A 564 3.25 25.38 14.52
N ASP A 565 3.33 26.56 15.15
CA ASP A 565 4.58 27.28 15.35
C ASP A 565 5.28 26.81 16.63
N LYS A 566 6.61 26.79 16.60
CA LYS A 566 7.48 26.41 17.73
C LYS A 566 7.94 27.60 18.56
N GLY A 567 7.57 28.82 18.20
CA GLY A 567 7.86 30.03 18.96
C GLY A 567 7.19 30.06 20.33
N ALA A 568 7.82 30.73 21.30
CA ALA A 568 7.33 30.82 22.68
C ALA A 568 5.93 31.47 22.80
N ASP A 569 5.58 32.36 21.86
CA ASP A 569 4.28 33.05 21.80
C ASP A 569 3.35 32.49 20.70
N ALA A 570 3.57 31.24 20.28
CA ALA A 570 2.82 30.61 19.21
C ALA A 570 1.33 30.49 19.56
N LYS A 571 0.48 31.15 18.78
CA LYS A 571 -0.98 31.05 18.89
C LYS A 571 -1.50 29.89 18.04
N PRO A 572 -2.63 29.28 18.43
CA PRO A 572 -3.30 28.32 17.56
C PRO A 572 -3.72 28.99 16.26
N VAL A 573 -3.67 28.23 15.17
CA VAL A 573 -4.24 28.66 13.88
C VAL A 573 -5.75 28.82 14.06
N PRO A 574 -6.36 29.95 13.67
CA PRO A 574 -7.79 30.18 13.86
C PRO A 574 -8.63 29.09 13.19
N ALA A 575 -9.59 28.55 13.96
CA ALA A 575 -10.63 27.70 13.41
C ALA A 575 -11.59 28.51 12.54
N ALA A 576 -12.29 27.86 11.60
CA ALA A 576 -13.25 28.57 10.73
C ALA A 576 -14.38 29.28 11.53
N THR A 577 -14.65 28.83 12.75
CA THR A 577 -15.63 29.43 13.68
C THR A 577 -15.05 30.54 14.57
N ASP A 578 -13.73 30.74 14.58
CA ASP A 578 -13.06 31.79 15.34
C ASP A 578 -12.90 33.07 14.49
N CYS A 579 -13.99 33.84 14.40
CA CYS A 579 -14.01 35.10 13.65
C CYS A 579 -12.92 36.09 14.11
N ALA A 580 -12.73 36.19 15.43
CA ALA A 580 -11.80 37.15 16.03
C ALA A 580 -10.32 36.77 15.86
N GLY A 581 -10.04 35.49 15.60
CA GLY A 581 -8.69 34.98 15.37
C GLY A 581 -7.99 35.54 14.13
N CYS A 582 -8.75 35.92 13.10
CA CYS A 582 -8.21 36.52 11.87
C CYS A 582 -8.39 38.04 11.79
N HIS A 583 -9.47 38.56 12.35
CA HIS A 583 -9.82 39.98 12.32
C HIS A 583 -10.63 40.35 13.57
N LYS A 584 -10.19 41.36 14.32
CA LYS A 584 -10.87 41.76 15.57
C LYS A 584 -12.18 42.47 15.26
N GLU A 585 -13.19 42.27 16.11
CA GLU A 585 -14.41 43.06 16.03
C GLU A 585 -14.08 44.54 16.24
N LYS A 586 -14.68 45.43 15.44
CA LYS A 586 -14.59 46.86 15.73
C LYS A 586 -15.41 47.17 16.96
N LYS A 587 -14.82 47.94 17.89
CA LYS A 587 -15.59 48.54 18.98
C LYS A 587 -16.65 49.46 18.36
N LYS A 588 -17.91 49.20 18.68
CA LYS A 588 -19.05 50.02 18.26
C LYS A 588 -19.00 51.39 18.90
#